data_AF-A0A921ZXZ4-F1
#
_entry.id   AF-A0A921ZXZ4-F1
#
_cell.length_a   1.000
_cell.length_b   1.000
_cell.length_c   1.000
_cell.angle_alpha   90.00
_cell.angle_beta   90.00
_cell.angle_gamma   90.00
#
_symmetry.space_group_name_H-M   'P 1'
#
loop_
_entity.id
_entity.type
_entity.pdbx_description
1 polymer ?
#
loop_
_entity_poly.entity_id
_entity_poly.type
_entity_poly.pdbx_seq_one_letter_code
_entity_poly.pdbx_strand_id
1 'polypeptide(L)'
;MRSLGMSPTIQELAGYLKGKGGKMSFADFLEVMHIHSRAENLPTEVVNAFKAADVEKKGVIPARQLRNLLQNWGEGLSAREVIQFFPK
;
A
#
# COMPACT_ATOMS: atom_id res chain seq x y z
N MET A 1 -4.51 -3.86 -11.68
CA MET A 1 -5.23 -3.48 -10.45
C MET A 1 -5.11 -1.98 -10.19
N ARG A 2 -3.90 -1.40 -10.08
CA ARG A 2 -3.70 0.06 -9.90
C ARG A 2 -4.41 0.96 -10.92
N SER A 3 -4.29 0.65 -12.21
CA SER A 3 -5.01 1.37 -13.27
C SER A 3 -6.55 1.24 -13.21
N LEU A 4 -7.06 0.35 -12.34
CA LEU A 4 -8.48 0.11 -12.10
C LEU A 4 -8.92 0.66 -10.73
N GLY A 5 -8.10 1.48 -10.07
CA GLY A 5 -8.45 2.18 -8.83
C GLY A 5 -8.18 1.43 -7.52
N MET A 6 -7.60 0.23 -7.57
CA MET A 6 -7.19 -0.54 -6.39
C MET A 6 -5.70 -0.38 -6.09
N SER A 7 -5.29 -0.48 -4.84
CA SER A 7 -3.89 -0.33 -4.40
C SER A 7 -3.37 -1.59 -3.69
N PRO A 8 -3.28 -2.74 -4.39
CA PRO A 8 -2.75 -3.94 -3.77
C PRO A 8 -1.27 -3.77 -3.43
N THR A 9 -0.90 -4.37 -2.31
CA THR A 9 0.48 -4.57 -1.88
C THR A 9 1.16 -5.63 -2.76
N ILE A 10 2.48 -5.54 -2.92
CA ILE A 10 3.35 -6.60 -3.46
C ILE A 10 3.10 -7.93 -2.76
N GLN A 11 2.91 -7.94 -1.43
CA GLN A 11 2.60 -9.18 -0.69
C GLN A 11 1.28 -9.82 -1.14
N GLU A 12 0.22 -9.04 -1.29
CA GLU A 12 -1.07 -9.53 -1.80
C GLU A 12 -0.95 -10.03 -3.23
N LEU A 13 -0.28 -9.28 -4.11
CA LEU A 13 -0.04 -9.68 -5.50
C LEU A 13 0.72 -11.02 -5.58
N ALA A 14 1.76 -11.19 -4.76
CA ALA A 14 2.50 -12.43 -4.68
C ALA A 14 1.62 -13.59 -4.17
N GLY A 15 0.76 -13.32 -3.17
CA GLY A 15 -0.20 -14.27 -2.64
C GLY A 15 -1.22 -14.74 -3.69
N TYR A 16 -1.83 -13.80 -4.42
CA TYR A 16 -2.78 -14.09 -5.49
C TYR A 16 -2.14 -14.93 -6.61
N LEU A 17 -0.95 -14.55 -7.05
CA LEU A 17 -0.25 -15.27 -8.12
C LEU A 17 0.18 -16.67 -7.68
N LYS A 18 0.68 -16.81 -6.45
CA LYS A 18 1.04 -18.10 -5.87
C LYS A 18 -0.18 -19.03 -5.74
N GLY A 19 -1.32 -18.49 -5.31
CA GLY A 19 -2.59 -19.23 -5.21
C GLY A 19 -3.11 -19.75 -6.55
N LYS A 20 -2.69 -19.13 -7.66
CA LYS A 20 -3.03 -19.54 -9.04
C LYS A 20 -1.92 -20.34 -9.74
N GLY A 21 -0.91 -20.81 -9.01
CA GLY A 21 0.17 -21.64 -9.59
C GLY A 21 1.16 -20.85 -10.44
N GLY A 22 1.35 -19.56 -10.16
CA GLY A 22 2.35 -18.71 -10.82
C GLY A 22 1.87 -18.07 -12.14
N LYS A 23 0.68 -18.42 -12.62
CA LYS A 23 0.04 -17.83 -13.81
C LYS A 23 -1.43 -17.58 -13.51
N MET A 24 -2.02 -16.60 -14.19
CA MET A 24 -3.39 -16.18 -13.94
C MET A 24 -4.12 -16.10 -15.27
N SER A 25 -5.24 -16.82 -15.40
CA SER A 25 -6.17 -16.59 -16.51
C SER A 25 -6.95 -15.30 -16.30
N PHE A 26 -7.68 -14.84 -17.32
CA PHE A 26 -8.55 -13.68 -17.16
C PHE A 26 -9.66 -13.93 -16.12
N ALA A 27 -10.22 -15.15 -16.06
CA ALA A 27 -11.21 -15.51 -15.06
C ALA A 27 -10.64 -15.45 -13.64
N ASP A 28 -9.42 -15.95 -13.45
CA ASP A 28 -8.72 -15.86 -12.16
C ASP A 28 -8.46 -14.40 -11.75
N PHE A 29 -8.12 -13.55 -12.73
CA PHE A 29 -7.92 -12.12 -12.48
C PHE A 29 -9.20 -11.44 -11.99
N LEU A 30 -10.35 -11.73 -12.60
CA LEU A 30 -11.63 -11.19 -12.17
C LEU A 30 -12.01 -11.64 -10.75
N GLU A 31 -11.74 -12.91 -10.42
CA GLU A 31 -11.94 -13.44 -9.07
C GLU A 31 -11.05 -12.71 -8.05
N VAL A 32 -9.75 -12.58 -8.33
CA VAL A 32 -8.80 -11.85 -7.48
C VAL A 32 -9.24 -10.40 -7.26
N MET A 33 -9.68 -9.73 -8.32
CA MET A 33 -10.19 -8.37 -8.26
C MET A 33 -11.43 -8.25 -7.37
N HIS A 34 -12.36 -9.21 -7.45
CA HIS A 34 -13.54 -9.26 -6.60
C HIS A 34 -13.19 -9.50 -5.13
N ILE A 35 -12.23 -10.39 -4.86
CA ILE A 35 -11.76 -10.66 -3.49
C ILE A 35 -11.08 -9.41 -2.92
N HIS A 36 -10.17 -8.80 -3.67
CA HIS A 36 -9.40 -7.65 -3.21
C HIS A 36 -10.28 -6.42 -2.94
N SER A 37 -11.27 -6.14 -3.80
CA SER A 37 -12.18 -5.00 -3.61
C SER A 37 -13.02 -5.05 -2.34
N ARG A 38 -13.17 -6.24 -1.75
CA ARG A 38 -13.87 -6.44 -0.47
C ARG A 38 -12.94 -6.38 0.74
N ALA A 39 -11.66 -6.64 0.54
CA ALA A 39 -10.65 -6.66 1.60
C ALA A 39 -10.03 -5.27 1.81
N GLU A 40 -9.81 -4.53 0.72
CA GLU A 40 -9.14 -3.23 0.74
C GLU A 40 -9.96 -2.16 1.46
N ASN A 41 -9.33 -1.47 2.42
CA ASN A 41 -9.91 -0.29 3.08
C ASN A 41 -8.87 0.82 3.27
N LEU A 42 -8.40 1.35 2.14
CA LEU A 42 -7.31 2.36 2.09
C LEU A 42 -7.50 3.55 3.03
N PRO A 43 -8.68 4.22 3.10
CA PRO A 43 -8.81 5.40 3.97
C PRO A 43 -8.55 5.05 5.44
N THR A 44 -9.05 3.90 5.88
CA THR A 44 -8.89 3.44 7.26
C THR A 44 -7.45 3.01 7.53
N GLU A 45 -6.85 2.25 6.62
CA GLU A 45 -5.47 1.78 6.72
C GLU A 45 -4.47 2.95 6.78
N VAL A 46 -4.62 3.94 5.90
CA VAL A 46 -3.77 5.14 5.89
C VAL A 46 -3.93 5.92 7.19
N VAL A 47 -5.15 6.17 7.66
CA VAL A 47 -5.36 6.88 8.93
C VAL A 47 -4.75 6.11 10.10
N ASN A 48 -4.90 4.79 10.14
CA ASN A 48 -4.31 3.96 11.19
C ASN A 48 -2.78 3.98 11.16
N ALA A 49 -2.18 3.99 9.98
CA ALA A 49 -0.74 4.16 9.80
C ALA A 49 -0.23 5.48 10.39
N PHE A 50 -0.89 6.59 10.06
CA PHE A 50 -0.52 7.90 10.60
C PHE A 50 -0.70 7.98 12.12
N LYS A 51 -1.79 7.40 12.66
CA LYS A 51 -2.00 7.29 14.12
C LYS A 51 -0.93 6.45 14.80
N ALA A 52 -0.50 5.35 14.20
CA ALA A 52 0.57 4.52 14.73
C ALA A 52 1.92 5.24 14.75
N ALA A 53 2.15 6.14 13.78
CA ALA A 53 3.33 6.98 13.72
C ALA A 53 3.32 8.17 14.71
N ASP A 54 2.13 8.67 15.05
CA ASP A 54 1.93 9.79 15.98
C ASP A 54 1.79 9.30 17.44
N VAL A 55 2.92 8.84 18.00
CA VAL A 55 2.97 8.25 19.35
C VAL A 55 2.46 9.22 20.44
N GLU A 56 2.69 10.52 20.24
CA GLU A 56 2.30 11.58 21.18
C GLU A 56 0.84 12.06 20.96
N LYS A 57 0.14 11.51 19.96
CA LYS A 57 -1.26 11.85 19.62
C LYS A 57 -1.47 13.34 19.35
N LYS A 58 -0.52 13.98 18.67
CA LYS A 58 -0.56 15.39 18.28
C LYS A 58 -1.51 15.68 17.12
N GLY A 59 -1.94 14.65 16.39
CA GLY A 59 -2.73 14.74 15.16
C GLY A 59 -1.92 15.11 13.92
N VAL A 60 -0.60 15.25 14.05
CA VAL A 60 0.31 15.64 12.96
C VAL A 60 1.65 14.92 13.10
N ILE A 61 2.31 14.64 11.98
CA ILE A 61 3.68 14.14 11.96
C ILE A 61 4.59 15.08 11.14
N PRO A 62 5.85 15.32 11.56
CA PRO A 62 6.79 16.10 10.77
C PRO A 62 7.09 15.47 9.41
N ALA A 63 7.28 16.29 8.37
CA ALA A 63 7.62 15.81 7.02
C ALA A 63 8.85 14.87 6.99
N ARG A 64 9.87 15.17 7.82
CA ARG A 64 11.06 14.31 7.96
C ARG A 64 10.70 12.92 8.51
N GLN A 65 9.75 12.83 9.43
CA GLN A 65 9.28 11.56 9.97
C GLN A 65 8.45 10.80 8.93
N LEU A 66 7.57 11.47 8.20
CA LEU A 66 6.82 10.86 7.09
C LEU A 66 7.76 10.31 6.01
N ARG A 67 8.81 11.06 5.64
CA ARG A 67 9.85 10.59 4.72
C ARG A 67 10.49 9.28 5.19
N ASN A 68 10.83 9.19 6.48
CA ASN A 68 11.42 7.98 7.06
C ASN A 68 10.43 6.82 7.10
N LEU A 69 9.16 7.08 7.40
CA LEU A 69 8.10 6.06 7.39
C LEU A 69 7.91 5.48 6.00
N LEU A 70 7.77 6.33 4.99
CA LEU A 70 7.58 5.90 3.61
C LEU A 70 8.73 5.02 3.09
N GLN A 71 9.96 5.19 3.58
CA GLN A 71 11.11 4.37 3.15
C GLN A 71 11.24 3.05 3.91
N ASN A 72 10.85 3.02 5.19
CA ASN A 72 11.22 1.92 6.09
C ASN A 72 10.03 1.08 6.57
N TRP A 73 8.80 1.48 6.26
CA TRP A 73 7.59 0.84 6.78
C TRP A 73 6.76 0.20 5.66
N GLY A 74 6.21 -0.98 5.93
CA GLY A 74 5.51 -1.78 4.93
C GLY A 74 6.42 -2.19 3.78
N GLU A 75 5.99 -1.92 2.55
CA GLU A 75 6.74 -2.29 1.34
C GLU A 75 7.91 -1.37 1.03
N GLY A 76 7.96 -0.19 1.66
CA GLY A 76 9.04 0.78 1.51
C GLY A 76 9.15 1.38 0.10
N LEU A 77 9.06 2.69 0.01
CA LEU A 77 9.37 3.42 -1.21
C LEU A 77 10.88 3.65 -1.32
N SER A 78 11.39 3.58 -2.54
CA SER A 78 12.78 3.95 -2.82
C SER A 78 13.00 5.45 -2.59
N ALA A 79 14.26 5.84 -2.35
CA ALA A 79 14.62 7.24 -2.19
C ALA A 79 14.15 8.12 -3.38
N ARG A 80 14.16 7.57 -4.60
CA ARG A 80 13.69 8.28 -5.80
C ARG A 80 12.19 8.51 -5.79
N GLU A 81 11.40 7.51 -5.43
CA GLU A 81 9.94 7.63 -5.31
C GLU A 81 9.58 8.63 -4.21
N VAL A 82 10.27 8.60 -3.08
CA VAL A 82 9.99 9.50 -1.96
C VAL A 82 10.30 10.96 -2.29
N ILE A 83 11.32 11.24 -3.10
CA ILE A 83 11.64 12.61 -3.54
C ILE A 83 10.47 13.24 -4.32
N GLN A 84 9.67 12.45 -5.04
CA GLN A 84 8.52 12.98 -5.79
C GLN A 84 7.43 13.54 -4.87
N PHE A 85 7.33 13.06 -3.62
CA PHE A 85 6.36 13.55 -2.63
C PHE A 85 6.85 14.77 -1.85
N PHE A 86 8.16 15.00 -1.82
CA PHE A 86 8.78 16.12 -1.09
C PHE A 86 9.70 16.92 -2.03
N PRO A 87 9.14 17.61 -3.04
CA PRO A 87 9.92 18.51 -3.88
C PRO A 87 10.53 19.64 -3.03
N LYS A 88 11.72 20.10 -3.44
CA LYS A 88 12.45 21.19 -2.78
C LYS A 88 11.69 22.51 -2.82
#